data_AF-A0A1G4PCR9-F1
#
_entry.id   AF-A0A1G4PCR9-F1
#
_cell.length_a   1.000
_cell.length_b   1.000
_cell.length_c   1.000
_cell.angle_alpha   90.00
_cell.angle_beta   90.00
_cell.angle_gamma   90.00
#
_symmetry.space_group_name_H-M   'P 1'
#
loop_
_entity.id
_entity.type
_entity.pdbx_description
1 polymer ?
#
loop_
_entity_poly.entity_id
_entity_poly.type
_entity_poly.pdbx_seq_one_letter_code
_entity_poly.pdbx_strand_id
1 'polypeptide(L)'
;MQWKEPTFGDTSVIKVLAAANARRKADEYDYEEEQKEQNLTYPDWAKEWVKKYKEAWYIAEASGDIIAMQKAKKLADALRDKLRQMTTLPEWAQQQMQKQTLRWMEANEVGNVRVMRFASETEQGIIDKLKMIENMKEKWPDDAKALNDLTAKWYYVDDNEFIPYEDREKYASPESAKAEYTKQAQEIIAKLEKPKQEKPKQEEKKEANKEANKEPNKVANEPAQGTGNSDGKVYAVAATTSGEHRGGLTQEQMEANARYIYKYFSGWSKEAISALLGNMQWESGSINPGAWQYWNQTGKGCGYGLVQWTPAGNKILNWAGLDAEGANKMAQNDPKQLMDKQLEFLLINLNLTGSKEERKNYGGEWIPTTKYSSPYKMTVSEFTNSHNDVGELAMVFHGSFERSGDAPGSKALTKRVEYANKWYDFFRK
;
A
#
# COMPACT_ATOMS: atom_id res chain seq x y z
N MET A 1 3.32 63.59 12.11
CA MET A 1 3.23 62.11 12.05
C MET A 1 1.91 61.70 12.66
N GLN A 2 0.97 61.21 11.86
CA GLN A 2 -0.23 60.55 12.39
C GLN A 2 0.12 59.08 12.65
N TRP A 3 0.02 58.67 13.91
CA TRP A 3 0.06 57.27 14.29
C TRP A 3 -1.14 56.57 13.65
N LYS A 4 -0.90 55.62 12.73
CA LYS A 4 -1.93 54.69 12.29
C LYS A 4 -2.01 53.57 13.31
N GLU A 5 -3.18 53.37 13.91
CA GLU A 5 -3.44 52.22 14.77
C GLU A 5 -3.18 50.91 14.00
N PRO A 6 -2.60 49.88 14.63
CA PRO A 6 -2.53 48.56 14.02
C PRO A 6 -3.95 48.02 13.92
N THR A 7 -4.42 47.79 12.69
CA THR A 7 -5.62 47.00 12.44
C THR A 7 -5.30 45.55 12.77
N PHE A 8 -5.53 45.15 14.01
CA PHE A 8 -5.66 43.73 14.34
C PHE A 8 -6.93 43.24 13.64
N GLY A 9 -6.77 42.62 12.47
CA GLY A 9 -7.88 41.99 11.77
C GLY A 9 -8.60 41.00 12.69
N ASP A 10 -9.92 40.94 12.57
CA ASP A 10 -10.91 40.12 13.30
C ASP A 10 -10.65 38.59 13.35
N THR A 11 -9.46 38.10 13.01
CA THR A 11 -9.32 36.78 12.40
C THR A 11 -8.90 35.64 13.32
N SER A 12 -8.50 35.89 14.59
CA SER A 12 -8.09 34.80 15.51
C SER A 12 -9.11 34.53 16.64
N VAL A 13 -9.53 35.57 17.37
CA VAL A 13 -10.45 35.42 18.51
C VAL A 13 -11.85 34.99 18.07
N ILE A 14 -12.36 35.54 16.96
CA ILE A 14 -13.65 35.14 16.39
C ILE A 14 -13.64 33.68 15.94
N LYS A 15 -12.53 33.20 15.35
CA LYS A 15 -12.38 31.78 14.96
C LYS A 15 -12.35 30.86 16.17
N VAL A 16 -11.66 31.26 17.24
CA VAL A 16 -11.61 30.50 18.50
C VAL A 16 -12.99 30.45 19.16
N LEU A 17 -13.72 31.56 19.20
CA LEU A 17 -15.08 31.62 19.75
C LEU A 17 -16.09 30.82 18.89
N ALA A 18 -15.98 30.89 17.56
CA ALA A 18 -16.81 30.11 16.65
C ALA A 18 -16.57 28.61 16.82
N ALA A 19 -15.30 28.18 16.93
CA ALA A 19 -14.95 26.79 17.21
C ALA A 19 -15.46 26.32 18.58
N ALA A 20 -15.35 27.15 19.62
CA ALA A 20 -15.87 26.83 20.96
C ALA A 20 -17.40 26.69 20.97
N ASN A 21 -18.13 27.56 20.25
CA ASN A 21 -19.58 27.45 20.14
C ASN A 21 -20.01 26.23 19.29
N ALA A 22 -19.26 25.92 18.23
CA ALA A 22 -19.50 24.73 17.40
C ALA A 22 -19.29 23.42 18.19
N ARG A 23 -18.25 23.35 19.03
CA ARG A 23 -18.04 22.26 19.99
C ARG A 23 -19.21 22.10 20.92
N ARG A 24 -19.64 23.20 21.56
CA ARG A 24 -20.79 23.20 22.47
C ARG A 24 -22.07 22.72 21.77
N LYS A 25 -22.35 23.18 20.54
CA LYS A 25 -23.49 22.69 19.74
C LYS A 25 -23.38 21.20 19.39
N ALA A 26 -22.17 20.69 19.14
CA ALA A 26 -21.95 19.27 18.88
C ALA A 26 -22.07 18.43 20.16
N ASP A 27 -21.67 18.97 21.31
CA ASP A 27 -21.82 18.34 22.63
C ASP A 27 -23.29 18.26 23.07
N GLU A 28 -24.03 19.34 22.86
CA GLU A 28 -25.46 19.48 23.20
C GLU A 28 -26.39 18.77 22.20
N TYR A 29 -25.86 18.22 21.11
CA TYR A 29 -26.67 17.57 20.10
C TYR A 29 -27.34 16.30 20.66
N ASP A 30 -28.65 16.14 20.42
CA ASP A 30 -29.40 14.96 20.86
C ASP A 30 -29.09 13.74 19.98
N TYR A 31 -28.05 13.00 20.36
CA TYR A 31 -27.67 11.77 19.68
C TYR A 31 -28.71 10.65 19.85
N GLU A 32 -29.51 10.67 20.93
CA GLU A 32 -30.53 9.64 21.16
C GLU A 32 -31.73 9.84 20.22
N GLU A 33 -32.11 11.08 19.96
CA GLU A 33 -33.10 11.42 18.94
C GLU A 33 -32.62 11.03 17.55
N GLU A 34 -31.39 11.38 17.16
CA GLU A 34 -30.85 10.99 15.85
C GLU A 34 -30.77 9.47 15.69
N GLN A 35 -30.30 8.74 16.71
CA GLN A 35 -30.22 7.28 16.66
C GLN A 35 -31.61 6.65 16.47
N LYS A 36 -32.67 7.24 17.04
CA LYS A 36 -34.07 6.81 16.82
C LYS A 36 -34.53 7.12 15.40
N GLU A 37 -34.29 8.33 14.90
CA GLU A 37 -34.64 8.73 13.52
C GLU A 37 -33.95 7.83 12.49
N GLN A 38 -32.68 7.52 12.73
CA GLN A 38 -31.87 6.67 11.85
C GLN A 38 -32.16 5.18 12.04
N ASN A 39 -32.90 4.79 13.08
CA ASN A 39 -33.05 3.40 13.52
C ASN A 39 -31.69 2.67 13.54
N LEU A 40 -30.70 3.30 14.19
CA LEU A 40 -29.31 2.86 14.19
C LEU A 40 -28.64 3.20 15.53
N THR A 41 -28.15 2.18 16.23
CA THR A 41 -27.42 2.38 17.49
C THR A 41 -25.94 2.65 17.22
N TYR A 42 -25.40 3.69 17.85
CA TYR A 42 -23.98 4.02 17.72
C TYR A 42 -23.17 3.41 18.87
N PRO A 43 -22.14 2.59 18.60
CA PRO A 43 -21.16 2.22 19.62
C PRO A 43 -20.33 3.44 20.04
N ASP A 44 -19.69 3.39 21.21
CA ASP A 44 -18.99 4.55 21.79
C ASP A 44 -17.95 5.16 20.84
N TRP A 45 -17.16 4.31 20.17
CA TRP A 45 -16.19 4.76 19.18
C TRP A 45 -16.85 5.53 18.03
N ALA A 46 -18.03 5.11 17.58
CA ALA A 46 -18.74 5.79 16.50
C ALA A 46 -19.35 7.11 16.96
N LYS A 47 -19.84 7.17 18.21
CA LYS A 47 -20.35 8.42 18.81
C LYS A 47 -19.28 9.52 18.78
N GLU A 48 -18.04 9.19 19.16
CA GLU A 48 -16.92 10.14 19.11
C GLU A 48 -16.68 10.71 17.71
N TRP A 49 -16.76 9.86 16.68
CA TRP A 49 -16.56 10.28 15.30
C TRP A 49 -17.72 11.05 14.71
N VAL A 50 -18.97 10.63 14.96
CA VAL A 50 -20.16 11.40 14.55
C VAL A 50 -20.09 12.79 15.16
N LYS A 51 -19.71 12.89 16.44
CA LYS A 51 -19.51 14.16 17.13
C LYS A 51 -18.46 15.05 16.48
N LYS A 52 -17.28 14.49 16.13
CA LYS A 52 -16.25 15.21 15.37
C LYS A 52 -16.77 15.74 14.03
N TYR A 53 -17.54 14.94 13.30
CA TYR A 53 -18.11 15.39 12.03
C TYR A 53 -19.18 16.47 12.21
N LYS A 54 -19.97 16.43 13.29
CA LYS A 54 -20.91 17.52 13.61
C LYS A 54 -20.21 18.80 14.01
N GLU A 55 -19.16 18.71 14.82
CA GLU A 55 -18.34 19.87 15.16
C GLU A 55 -17.78 20.50 13.88
N ALA A 56 -17.19 19.71 12.98
CA ALA A 56 -16.70 20.18 11.69
C ALA A 56 -17.80 20.82 10.84
N TRP A 57 -19.01 20.27 10.86
CA TRP A 57 -20.16 20.83 10.16
C TRP A 57 -20.58 22.18 10.75
N TYR A 58 -20.70 22.31 12.07
CA TYR A 58 -21.07 23.57 12.72
C TYR A 58 -20.00 24.66 12.57
N ILE A 59 -18.71 24.29 12.55
CA ILE A 59 -17.62 25.21 12.23
C ILE A 59 -17.79 25.74 10.80
N ALA A 60 -18.04 24.84 9.84
CA ALA A 60 -18.23 25.19 8.45
C ALA A 60 -19.50 26.04 8.23
N GLU A 61 -20.59 25.73 8.93
CA GLU A 61 -21.82 26.53 8.94
C GLU A 61 -21.55 27.95 9.43
N ALA A 62 -20.86 28.11 10.55
CA ALA A 62 -20.53 29.41 11.12
C ALA A 62 -19.63 30.26 10.20
N SER A 63 -18.81 29.63 9.36
CA SER A 63 -17.97 30.30 8.36
C SER A 63 -18.61 30.45 6.98
N GLY A 64 -19.82 29.92 6.76
CA GLY A 64 -20.47 29.88 5.44
C GLY A 64 -19.76 28.97 4.43
N ASP A 65 -18.94 28.01 4.88
CA ASP A 65 -18.20 27.07 4.02
C ASP A 65 -19.08 25.87 3.64
N ILE A 66 -19.88 26.05 2.60
CA ILE A 66 -20.83 25.04 2.10
C ILE A 66 -20.10 23.74 1.71
N ILE A 67 -18.86 23.82 1.20
CA ILE A 67 -18.08 22.65 0.77
C ILE A 67 -17.67 21.82 1.99
N ALA A 68 -17.17 22.48 3.04
CA ALA A 68 -16.80 21.81 4.28
C ALA A 68 -18.03 21.22 5.00
N MET A 69 -19.18 21.89 4.96
CA MET A 69 -20.45 21.33 5.46
C MET A 69 -20.82 20.04 4.73
N GLN A 70 -20.79 20.05 3.39
CA GLN A 70 -21.08 18.86 2.59
C GLN A 70 -20.09 17.73 2.85
N LYS A 71 -18.81 18.04 3.03
CA LYS A 71 -17.77 17.05 3.36
C LYS A 71 -18.04 16.40 4.71
N ALA A 72 -18.31 17.19 5.74
CA ALA A 72 -18.63 16.69 7.07
C ALA A 72 -19.87 15.79 7.06
N LYS A 73 -20.92 16.21 6.34
CA LYS A 73 -22.13 15.39 6.16
C LYS A 73 -21.83 14.05 5.48
N LYS A 74 -21.09 14.05 4.37
CA LYS A 74 -20.72 12.82 3.65
C LYS A 74 -19.94 11.84 4.52
N LEU A 75 -19.05 12.34 5.39
CA LEU A 75 -18.29 11.51 6.31
C LEU A 75 -19.19 10.87 7.38
N ALA A 76 -20.16 11.63 7.92
CA ALA A 76 -21.14 11.10 8.85
C ALA A 76 -22.06 10.06 8.19
N ASP A 77 -22.55 10.33 6.99
CA ASP A 77 -23.40 9.40 6.22
C ASP A 77 -22.64 8.09 5.92
N ALA A 78 -21.39 8.19 5.45
CA ALA A 78 -20.56 7.02 5.17
C ALA A 78 -20.27 6.16 6.43
N LEU A 79 -20.11 6.81 7.59
CA LEU A 79 -19.98 6.10 8.87
C LEU A 79 -21.27 5.35 9.23
N ARG A 80 -22.44 5.97 9.06
CA ARG A 80 -23.73 5.31 9.30
C ARG A 80 -23.93 4.11 8.39
N ASP A 81 -23.60 4.24 7.10
CA ASP A 81 -23.69 3.13 6.14
C ASP A 81 -22.79 1.96 6.55
N LYS A 82 -21.56 2.24 7.00
CA LYS A 82 -20.65 1.23 7.55
C LYS A 82 -21.22 0.55 8.79
N LEU A 83 -21.82 1.30 9.72
CA LEU A 83 -22.47 0.72 10.90
C LEU A 83 -23.64 -0.21 10.50
N ARG A 84 -24.49 0.20 9.55
CA ARG A 84 -25.57 -0.65 9.02
C ARG A 84 -25.03 -1.90 8.33
N GLN A 85 -23.90 -1.80 7.64
CA GLN A 85 -23.25 -2.97 7.05
C GLN A 85 -22.79 -3.92 8.15
N MET A 86 -22.09 -3.42 9.17
CA MET A 86 -21.54 -4.23 10.26
C MET A 86 -22.61 -5.04 11.00
N THR A 87 -23.81 -4.50 11.23
CA THR A 87 -24.88 -5.24 11.94
C THR A 87 -25.33 -6.53 11.25
N THR A 88 -25.00 -6.72 9.96
CA THR A 88 -25.33 -7.92 9.18
C THR A 88 -24.19 -8.95 9.13
N LEU A 89 -23.01 -8.62 9.64
CA LEU A 89 -21.80 -9.44 9.50
C LEU A 89 -21.59 -10.34 10.73
N PRO A 90 -20.87 -11.48 10.60
CA PRO A 90 -20.44 -12.25 11.75
C PRO A 90 -19.49 -11.43 12.65
N GLU A 91 -19.43 -11.76 13.94
CA GLU A 91 -18.74 -10.97 14.96
C GLU A 91 -17.27 -10.67 14.61
N TRP A 92 -16.52 -11.67 14.12
CA TRP A 92 -15.14 -11.46 13.69
C TRP A 92 -15.03 -10.40 12.60
N ALA A 93 -15.97 -10.37 11.65
CA ALA A 93 -15.97 -9.41 10.56
C ALA A 93 -16.41 -8.02 11.03
N GLN A 94 -17.31 -7.93 12.01
CA GLN A 94 -17.65 -6.66 12.66
C GLN A 94 -16.41 -6.02 13.29
N GLN A 95 -15.64 -6.80 14.06
CA GLN A 95 -14.41 -6.36 14.71
C GLN A 95 -13.36 -5.90 13.68
N GLN A 96 -13.15 -6.69 12.61
CA GLN A 96 -12.19 -6.32 11.57
C GLN A 96 -12.62 -5.08 10.77
N MET A 97 -13.90 -4.98 10.41
CA MET A 97 -14.44 -3.82 9.71
C MET A 97 -14.33 -2.57 10.59
N GLN A 98 -14.64 -2.67 11.89
CA GLN A 98 -14.44 -1.57 12.85
C GLN A 98 -12.97 -1.12 12.87
N LYS A 99 -12.03 -2.06 12.99
CA LYS A 99 -10.58 -1.78 13.01
C LYS A 99 -10.14 -1.00 11.76
N GLN A 100 -10.56 -1.44 10.58
CA GLN A 100 -10.19 -0.75 9.34
C GLN A 100 -10.93 0.58 9.17
N THR A 101 -12.19 0.68 9.61
CA THR A 101 -12.95 1.93 9.56
C THR A 101 -12.29 3.00 10.43
N LEU A 102 -11.90 2.67 11.68
CA LEU A 102 -11.13 3.56 12.54
C LEU A 102 -9.81 3.97 11.88
N ARG A 103 -9.06 3.00 11.35
CA ARG A 103 -7.80 3.25 10.65
C ARG A 103 -7.97 4.21 9.47
N TRP A 104 -9.04 4.07 8.70
CA TRP A 104 -9.36 4.96 7.60
C TRP A 104 -9.70 6.37 8.09
N MET A 105 -10.51 6.49 9.15
CA MET A 105 -10.97 7.77 9.69
C MET A 105 -9.82 8.56 10.32
N GLU A 106 -8.97 7.91 11.12
CA GLU A 106 -7.76 8.50 11.68
C GLU A 106 -6.81 8.99 10.57
N ALA A 107 -6.64 8.18 9.53
CA ALA A 107 -5.83 8.55 8.39
C ALA A 107 -6.43 9.72 7.60
N ASN A 108 -7.75 9.76 7.44
CA ASN A 108 -8.46 10.84 6.77
C ASN A 108 -8.33 12.18 7.53
N GLU A 109 -8.30 12.17 8.87
CA GLU A 109 -8.08 13.39 9.67
C GLU A 109 -6.73 14.04 9.39
N VAL A 110 -5.68 13.23 9.20
CA VAL A 110 -4.31 13.71 8.96
C VAL A 110 -3.94 13.74 7.47
N GLY A 111 -4.88 13.43 6.57
CA GLY A 111 -4.65 13.40 5.13
C GLY A 111 -3.73 12.26 4.66
N ASN A 112 -3.62 11.17 5.40
CA ASN A 112 -2.81 10.00 5.05
C ASN A 112 -3.55 9.07 4.07
N VAL A 113 -3.57 9.47 2.80
CA VAL A 113 -4.28 8.78 1.71
C VAL A 113 -3.83 7.32 1.52
N ARG A 114 -2.58 6.98 1.87
CA ARG A 114 -2.07 5.60 1.78
C ARG A 114 -2.69 4.71 2.83
N VAL A 115 -2.77 5.17 4.09
CA VAL A 115 -3.41 4.40 5.16
C VAL A 115 -4.91 4.28 4.90
N MET A 116 -5.54 5.32 4.34
CA MET A 116 -6.92 5.25 3.85
C MET A 116 -7.07 4.14 2.79
N ARG A 117 -6.23 4.14 1.75
CA ARG A 117 -6.28 3.11 0.70
C ARG A 117 -6.07 1.71 1.27
N PHE A 118 -5.06 1.52 2.11
CA PHE A 118 -4.78 0.23 2.74
C PHE A 118 -5.97 -0.27 3.57
N ALA A 119 -6.57 0.61 4.37
CA ALA A 119 -7.75 0.28 5.16
C ALA A 119 -8.91 -0.14 4.24
N SER A 120 -9.18 0.62 3.18
CA SER A 120 -10.22 0.29 2.20
C SER A 120 -9.97 -1.03 1.45
N GLU A 121 -8.73 -1.31 1.04
CA GLU A 121 -8.36 -2.57 0.39
C GLU A 121 -8.52 -3.77 1.35
N THR A 122 -8.18 -3.57 2.62
CA THR A 122 -8.36 -4.60 3.67
C THR A 122 -9.85 -4.85 3.95
N GLU A 123 -10.66 -3.79 4.03
CA GLU A 123 -12.13 -3.90 4.12
C GLU A 123 -12.72 -4.68 2.95
N GLN A 124 -12.25 -4.39 1.73
CA GLN A 124 -12.70 -5.12 0.54
C GLN A 124 -12.34 -6.60 0.63
N GLY A 125 -11.14 -6.94 1.11
CA GLY A 125 -10.73 -8.33 1.33
C GLY A 125 -11.60 -9.07 2.36
N ILE A 126 -12.09 -8.38 3.40
CA ILE A 126 -13.04 -8.93 4.37
C ILE A 126 -14.39 -9.22 3.69
N ILE A 127 -14.90 -8.25 2.92
CA ILE A 127 -16.15 -8.38 2.16
C ILE A 127 -16.06 -9.54 1.16
N ASP A 128 -14.93 -9.70 0.47
CA ASP A 128 -14.75 -10.75 -0.52
C ASP A 128 -14.72 -12.14 0.11
N LYS A 129 -14.09 -12.30 1.29
CA LYS A 129 -14.15 -13.53 2.09
C LYS A 129 -15.59 -13.86 2.50
N LEU A 130 -16.34 -12.86 2.97
CA LEU A 130 -17.75 -13.05 3.36
C LEU A 130 -18.62 -13.47 2.19
N LYS A 131 -18.45 -12.82 1.01
CA LYS A 131 -19.16 -13.21 -0.22
C LYS A 131 -18.84 -14.65 -0.61
N MET A 132 -17.58 -15.08 -0.49
CA MET A 132 -17.20 -16.45 -0.79
C MET A 132 -17.90 -17.44 0.15
N ILE A 133 -17.89 -17.17 1.46
CA ILE A 133 -18.61 -17.98 2.46
C ILE A 133 -20.11 -18.02 2.15
N GLU A 134 -20.73 -16.88 1.83
CA GLU A 134 -22.15 -16.80 1.50
C GLU A 134 -22.49 -17.64 0.27
N ASN A 135 -21.72 -17.51 -0.80
CA ASN A 135 -21.89 -18.30 -2.02
C ASN A 135 -21.73 -19.81 -1.80
N MET A 136 -20.95 -20.21 -0.79
CA MET A 136 -20.79 -21.63 -0.45
C MET A 136 -22.01 -22.20 0.28
N LYS A 137 -22.78 -21.40 1.01
CA LYS A 137 -23.87 -21.89 1.89
C LYS A 137 -24.93 -22.72 1.15
N GLU A 138 -25.23 -22.37 -0.10
CA GLU A 138 -26.26 -23.06 -0.88
C GLU A 138 -25.86 -24.50 -1.23
N LYS A 139 -24.58 -24.74 -1.54
CA LYS A 139 -24.08 -26.02 -2.04
C LYS A 139 -23.32 -26.84 -1.00
N TRP A 140 -22.62 -26.16 -0.09
CA TRP A 140 -21.73 -26.77 0.90
C TRP A 140 -21.87 -26.04 2.24
N PRO A 141 -23.04 -26.17 2.92
CA PRO A 141 -23.32 -25.43 4.15
C PRO A 141 -22.32 -25.73 5.28
N ASP A 142 -21.89 -26.99 5.42
CA ASP A 142 -20.94 -27.39 6.45
C ASP A 142 -19.53 -26.84 6.19
N ASP A 143 -19.06 -26.88 4.94
CA ASP A 143 -17.76 -26.30 4.55
C ASP A 143 -17.79 -24.76 4.66
N ALA A 144 -18.92 -24.12 4.34
CA ALA A 144 -19.10 -22.67 4.51
C ALA A 144 -19.02 -22.27 5.99
N LYS A 145 -19.67 -23.05 6.88
CA LYS A 145 -19.59 -22.85 8.33
C LYS A 145 -18.16 -23.05 8.82
N ALA A 146 -17.50 -24.14 8.42
CA ALA A 146 -16.13 -24.43 8.82
C ALA A 146 -15.16 -23.33 8.38
N LEU A 147 -15.30 -22.82 7.14
CA LEU A 147 -14.47 -21.73 6.64
C LEU A 147 -14.68 -20.42 7.42
N ASN A 148 -15.93 -20.10 7.75
CA ASN A 148 -16.23 -18.96 8.61
C ASN A 148 -15.57 -19.10 9.99
N ASP A 149 -15.70 -20.27 10.61
CA ASP A 149 -15.16 -20.55 11.95
C ASP A 149 -13.61 -20.51 11.95
N LEU A 150 -12.96 -21.07 10.93
CA LEU A 150 -11.51 -21.01 10.75
C LEU A 150 -11.03 -19.56 10.52
N THR A 151 -11.77 -18.78 9.73
CA THR A 151 -11.46 -17.37 9.50
C THR A 151 -11.56 -16.57 10.80
N ALA A 152 -12.60 -16.81 11.60
CA ALA A 152 -12.77 -16.17 12.91
C ALA A 152 -11.60 -16.49 13.85
N LYS A 153 -11.21 -17.78 13.94
CA LYS A 153 -10.07 -18.21 14.76
C LYS A 153 -8.76 -17.60 14.29
N TRP A 154 -8.55 -17.50 12.98
CA TRP A 154 -7.35 -16.88 12.43
C TRP A 154 -7.23 -15.41 12.86
N TYR A 155 -8.31 -14.63 12.73
CA TYR A 155 -8.33 -13.23 13.16
C TYR A 155 -8.20 -13.09 14.67
N TYR A 156 -8.81 -13.98 15.46
CA TYR A 156 -8.65 -14.00 16.91
C TYR A 156 -7.18 -14.15 17.31
N VAL A 157 -6.46 -15.11 16.72
CA VAL A 157 -5.03 -15.30 17.01
C VAL A 157 -4.20 -14.12 16.51
N ASP A 158 -4.51 -13.57 15.34
CA ASP A 158 -3.79 -12.43 14.76
C ASP A 158 -3.90 -11.17 15.63
N ASP A 159 -5.08 -10.89 16.18
CA ASP A 159 -5.31 -9.68 16.98
C ASP A 159 -4.85 -9.81 18.43
N ASN A 160 -4.91 -11.03 19.00
CA ASN A 160 -4.67 -11.23 20.43
C ASN A 160 -3.34 -11.91 20.73
N GLU A 161 -2.65 -12.44 19.72
CA GLU A 161 -1.44 -13.29 19.90
C GLU A 161 -1.68 -14.49 20.84
N PHE A 162 -2.94 -14.93 20.97
CA PHE A 162 -3.37 -16.05 21.82
C PHE A 162 -4.15 -17.09 21.04
N ILE A 163 -3.97 -18.36 21.39
CA ILE A 163 -4.74 -19.47 20.81
C ILE A 163 -6.13 -19.54 21.50
N PRO A 164 -7.23 -19.68 20.74
CA PRO A 164 -8.56 -19.96 21.29
C PRO A 164 -8.53 -21.10 22.31
N TYR A 165 -9.33 -21.00 23.37
CA TYR A 165 -9.28 -21.93 24.51
C TYR A 165 -9.40 -23.39 24.08
N GLU A 166 -10.33 -23.68 23.17
CA GLU A 166 -10.63 -24.98 22.60
C GLU A 166 -9.48 -25.61 21.76
N ASP A 167 -8.48 -24.81 21.39
CA ASP A 167 -7.37 -25.22 20.53
C ASP A 167 -6.00 -25.09 21.20
N ARG A 168 -5.92 -24.61 22.46
CA ARG A 168 -4.64 -24.42 23.17
C ARG A 168 -3.83 -25.70 23.37
N GLU A 169 -4.50 -26.84 23.53
CA GLU A 169 -3.84 -28.13 23.67
C GLU A 169 -3.43 -28.74 22.33
N LYS A 170 -3.97 -28.20 21.22
CA LYS A 170 -3.73 -28.74 19.85
C LYS A 170 -2.52 -28.12 19.19
N TYR A 171 -2.18 -26.87 19.51
CA TYR A 171 -1.14 -26.10 18.84
C TYR A 171 -0.10 -25.58 19.82
N ALA A 172 1.18 -25.70 19.46
CA ALA A 172 2.30 -25.34 20.31
C ALA A 172 2.50 -23.81 20.42
N SER A 173 2.08 -23.04 19.40
CA SER A 173 2.21 -21.58 19.36
C SER A 173 1.10 -20.91 18.53
N PRO A 174 0.82 -19.60 18.75
CA PRO A 174 -0.07 -18.80 17.90
C PRO A 174 0.24 -18.91 16.41
N GLU A 175 1.51 -18.91 16.03
CA GLU A 175 1.97 -19.04 14.63
C GLU A 175 1.59 -20.41 14.06
N SER A 176 1.82 -21.48 14.84
CA SER A 176 1.45 -22.84 14.43
C SER A 176 -0.07 -23.00 14.27
N ALA A 177 -0.86 -22.38 15.15
CA ALA A 177 -2.32 -22.37 15.06
C ALA A 177 -2.79 -21.63 13.78
N LYS A 178 -2.26 -20.44 13.51
CA LYS A 178 -2.60 -19.67 12.29
C LYS A 178 -2.22 -20.41 11.02
N ALA A 179 -1.04 -21.03 10.98
CA ALA A 179 -0.60 -21.82 9.84
C ALA A 179 -1.58 -22.98 9.57
N GLU A 180 -1.99 -23.69 10.63
CA GLU A 180 -2.93 -24.81 10.49
C GLU A 180 -4.34 -24.34 10.09
N TYR A 181 -4.87 -23.25 10.67
CA TYR A 181 -6.16 -22.70 10.25
C TYR A 181 -6.14 -22.26 8.78
N THR A 182 -5.04 -21.65 8.34
CA THR A 182 -4.85 -21.24 6.94
C THR A 182 -4.86 -22.45 6.02
N LYS A 183 -4.14 -23.51 6.37
CA LYS A 183 -4.09 -24.74 5.60
C LYS A 183 -5.47 -25.40 5.50
N GLN A 184 -6.20 -25.54 6.59
CA GLN A 184 -7.56 -26.11 6.58
C GLN A 184 -8.53 -25.27 5.75
N ALA A 185 -8.44 -23.94 5.84
CA ALA A 185 -9.23 -23.04 5.01
C ALA A 185 -8.91 -23.20 3.51
N GLN A 186 -7.61 -23.31 3.15
CA GLN A 186 -7.18 -23.55 1.78
C GLN A 186 -7.65 -24.90 1.25
N GLU A 187 -7.66 -25.95 2.07
CA GLU A 187 -8.19 -27.26 1.69
C GLU A 187 -9.68 -27.20 1.36
N ILE A 188 -10.46 -26.44 2.15
CA ILE A 188 -11.88 -26.20 1.88
C ILE A 188 -12.05 -25.44 0.55
N ILE A 189 -11.27 -24.38 0.33
CA ILE A 189 -11.33 -23.57 -0.90
C ILE A 189 -10.94 -24.41 -2.12
N ALA A 190 -9.90 -25.25 -2.02
CA ALA A 190 -9.45 -26.11 -3.11
C ALA A 190 -10.50 -27.15 -3.54
N LYS A 191 -11.45 -27.53 -2.66
CA LYS A 191 -12.60 -28.35 -3.06
C LYS A 191 -13.51 -27.62 -4.08
N LEU A 192 -13.52 -26.29 -4.07
CA LEU A 192 -14.30 -25.45 -5.00
C LEU A 192 -13.67 -25.38 -6.40
N GLU A 193 -12.33 -25.48 -6.47
CA GLU A 193 -11.56 -25.30 -7.72
C GLU A 193 -11.39 -26.59 -8.53
N LYS A 194 -11.71 -27.77 -7.97
CA LYS A 194 -11.59 -29.04 -8.70
C LYS A 194 -12.68 -29.15 -9.78
N PRO A 195 -12.32 -29.26 -11.07
CA PRO A 195 -13.26 -29.70 -12.10
C PRO A 195 -13.72 -31.12 -11.76
N LYS A 196 -15.02 -31.41 -11.98
CA LYS A 196 -15.60 -32.75 -11.83
C LYS A 196 -14.68 -33.81 -12.45
N GLN A 197 -14.18 -34.75 -11.65
CA GLN A 197 -13.70 -36.02 -12.17
C GLN A 197 -14.92 -36.83 -12.61
N GLU A 198 -15.17 -36.89 -13.91
CA GLU A 198 -16.02 -37.93 -14.49
C GLU A 198 -15.28 -39.28 -14.42
N LYS A 199 -16.03 -40.33 -14.06
CA LYS A 199 -15.55 -41.70 -13.88
C LYS A 199 -14.90 -42.27 -15.15
N PRO A 200 -13.92 -43.19 -15.02
CA PRO A 200 -13.19 -43.72 -16.17
C PRO A 200 -14.05 -44.73 -16.96
N LYS A 201 -14.10 -44.57 -18.29
CA LYS A 201 -14.46 -45.65 -19.22
C LYS A 201 -13.22 -46.15 -19.94
N GLN A 202 -13.12 -47.48 -20.00
CA GLN A 202 -12.07 -48.28 -20.61
C GLN A 202 -11.93 -48.08 -22.13
N GLU A 203 -10.67 -48.21 -22.57
CA GLU A 203 -10.16 -48.84 -23.79
C GLU A 203 -10.86 -48.61 -25.14
N GLU A 204 -10.11 -48.06 -26.12
CA GLU A 204 -9.56 -48.89 -27.20
C GLU A 204 -8.47 -48.17 -28.02
N LYS A 205 -7.51 -48.97 -28.48
CA LYS A 205 -6.26 -48.64 -29.18
C LYS A 205 -6.50 -48.27 -30.66
N LYS A 206 -5.59 -47.45 -31.22
CA LYS A 206 -4.79 -47.69 -32.45
C LYS A 206 -3.96 -46.44 -32.76
N GLU A 207 -2.66 -46.46 -32.48
CA GLU A 207 -1.56 -46.86 -33.39
C GLU A 207 -1.06 -45.76 -34.34
N ALA A 208 0.19 -45.36 -34.06
CA ALA A 208 1.27 -44.93 -34.96
C ALA A 208 1.04 -43.78 -35.97
N ASN A 209 1.85 -42.71 -35.86
CA ASN A 209 3.07 -42.65 -36.68
C ASN A 209 4.12 -41.64 -36.16
N LYS A 210 5.34 -41.85 -36.65
CA LYS A 210 6.65 -41.35 -36.24
C LYS A 210 6.99 -39.92 -36.68
N GLU A 211 8.01 -39.39 -35.96
CA GLU A 211 9.11 -38.52 -36.43
C GLU A 211 8.77 -37.19 -37.14
N ALA A 212 9.18 -36.06 -36.55
CA ALA A 212 10.51 -35.52 -36.81
C ALA A 212 10.69 -34.12 -36.21
N ASN A 213 11.88 -33.96 -35.66
CA ASN A 213 12.55 -32.79 -35.14
C ASN A 213 12.46 -31.53 -36.03
N LYS A 214 12.25 -30.34 -35.44
CA LYS A 214 12.85 -29.06 -35.87
C LYS A 214 12.65 -27.95 -34.83
N GLU A 215 13.77 -27.53 -34.26
CA GLU A 215 13.98 -26.33 -33.45
C GLU A 215 13.94 -25.03 -34.31
N PRO A 216 14.01 -23.81 -33.74
CA PRO A 216 13.00 -22.78 -33.92
C PRO A 216 13.45 -21.64 -34.85
N ASN A 217 12.51 -21.05 -35.57
CA ASN A 217 12.78 -19.87 -36.39
C ASN A 217 12.55 -18.58 -35.58
N LYS A 218 13.64 -17.85 -35.34
CA LYS A 218 13.65 -16.43 -35.01
C LYS A 218 12.94 -15.65 -36.12
N VAL A 219 11.95 -14.84 -35.76
CA VAL A 219 11.55 -13.69 -36.58
C VAL A 219 11.41 -12.49 -35.67
N ALA A 220 12.34 -11.56 -35.83
CA ALA A 220 12.25 -10.20 -35.34
C ALA A 220 11.10 -9.49 -36.06
N ASN A 221 10.34 -8.66 -35.35
CA ASN A 221 9.56 -7.57 -35.93
C ASN A 221 9.48 -6.42 -34.92
N GLU A 222 10.13 -5.31 -35.25
CA GLU A 222 9.79 -3.97 -34.73
C GLU A 222 8.49 -3.46 -35.42
N PRO A 223 7.96 -2.29 -35.05
CA PRO A 223 7.36 -1.97 -33.76
C PRO A 223 5.88 -1.60 -33.96
N ALA A 224 4.99 -2.13 -33.13
CA ALA A 224 3.61 -1.65 -33.09
C ALA A 224 3.48 -0.62 -31.97
N GLN A 225 3.33 0.65 -32.34
CA GLN A 225 2.82 1.70 -31.46
C GLN A 225 1.43 1.28 -30.96
N GLY A 226 1.37 0.81 -29.72
CA GLY A 226 0.14 0.42 -29.06
C GLY A 226 -0.03 1.23 -27.79
N THR A 227 -0.86 2.27 -27.86
CA THR A 227 -1.44 2.98 -26.71
C THR A 227 -2.39 2.04 -25.97
N GLY A 228 -1.83 1.06 -25.26
CA GLY A 228 -2.55 0.10 -24.44
C GLY A 228 -2.57 0.55 -22.99
N ASN A 229 -3.78 0.81 -22.47
CA ASN A 229 -4.08 1.14 -21.09
C ASN A 229 -3.48 0.08 -20.13
N SER A 230 -2.32 0.38 -19.53
CA SER A 230 -1.50 -0.53 -18.70
C SER A 230 -1.68 -0.30 -17.20
N ASP A 231 -2.74 0.42 -16.81
CA ASP A 231 -3.02 0.81 -15.44
C ASP A 231 -3.11 -0.41 -14.50
N GLY A 232 -2.03 -0.67 -13.77
CA GLY A 232 -1.95 -1.68 -12.72
C GLY A 232 -1.02 -2.87 -12.98
N LYS A 233 -0.43 -3.01 -14.18
CA LYS A 233 0.58 -4.05 -14.43
C LYS A 233 1.93 -3.67 -13.83
N VAL A 234 2.55 -4.62 -13.13
CA VAL A 234 3.90 -4.49 -12.55
C VAL A 234 4.78 -5.60 -13.10
N TYR A 235 6.03 -5.25 -13.41
CA TYR A 235 7.01 -6.16 -13.95
C TYR A 235 8.22 -6.23 -13.02
N ALA A 236 8.79 -7.43 -12.90
CA ALA A 236 10.04 -7.66 -12.20
C ALA A 236 10.83 -8.73 -12.92
N VAL A 237 12.15 -8.61 -12.87
CA VAL A 237 13.07 -9.64 -13.36
C VAL A 237 14.13 -9.86 -12.29
N ALA A 238 14.12 -11.03 -11.67
CA ALA A 238 15.28 -11.50 -10.92
C ALA A 238 16.45 -11.64 -11.91
N ALA A 239 17.65 -11.16 -11.57
CA ALA A 239 18.78 -11.11 -12.49
C ALA A 239 18.96 -12.41 -13.31
N THR A 240 19.37 -12.24 -14.56
CA THR A 240 19.24 -13.27 -15.60
C THR A 240 20.13 -14.48 -15.33
N THR A 241 19.72 -15.62 -15.86
CA THR A 241 20.53 -16.85 -16.01
C THR A 241 21.82 -16.66 -16.82
N SER A 242 22.09 -15.45 -17.34
CA SER A 242 23.29 -15.10 -18.11
C SER A 242 24.42 -14.46 -17.30
N GLY A 243 24.25 -14.24 -15.99
CA GLY A 243 25.32 -13.73 -15.13
C GLY A 243 25.55 -12.21 -15.18
N GLU A 244 24.63 -11.44 -15.76
CA GLU A 244 24.69 -9.97 -15.68
C GLU A 244 24.14 -9.47 -14.34
N HIS A 245 24.77 -8.42 -13.81
CA HIS A 245 24.56 -7.96 -12.43
C HIS A 245 23.14 -7.43 -12.14
N ARG A 246 22.30 -7.15 -13.15
CA ARG A 246 20.90 -6.67 -13.00
C ARG A 246 20.04 -7.12 -14.19
N GLY A 247 18.85 -7.69 -13.94
CA GLY A 247 17.89 -7.98 -15.00
C GLY A 247 17.28 -6.69 -15.56
N GLY A 248 17.41 -6.45 -16.87
CA GLY A 248 16.89 -5.24 -17.52
C GLY A 248 15.42 -5.36 -17.91
N LEU A 249 14.59 -4.41 -17.47
CA LEU A 249 13.24 -4.22 -18.00
C LEU A 249 13.28 -3.42 -19.31
N THR A 250 12.37 -3.75 -20.23
CA THR A 250 12.11 -2.95 -21.44
C THR A 250 11.53 -1.57 -21.07
N GLN A 251 11.56 -0.62 -22.00
CA GLN A 251 11.02 0.72 -21.76
C GLN A 251 9.53 0.67 -21.39
N GLU A 252 8.73 -0.16 -22.05
CA GLU A 252 7.30 -0.32 -21.78
C GLU A 252 7.05 -0.90 -20.38
N GLN A 253 7.89 -1.84 -19.93
CA GLN A 253 7.82 -2.40 -18.58
C GLN A 253 8.23 -1.37 -17.51
N MET A 254 9.27 -0.57 -17.78
CA MET A 254 9.65 0.55 -16.92
C MET A 254 8.53 1.57 -16.80
N GLU A 255 7.89 1.93 -17.91
CA GLU A 255 6.77 2.86 -17.95
C GLU A 255 5.55 2.34 -17.16
N ALA A 256 5.24 1.05 -17.27
CA ALA A 256 4.20 0.43 -16.46
C ALA A 256 4.52 0.48 -14.96
N ASN A 257 5.76 0.13 -14.57
CA ASN A 257 6.22 0.26 -13.19
C ASN A 257 6.19 1.71 -12.71
N ALA A 258 6.63 2.66 -13.53
CA ALA A 258 6.62 4.08 -13.21
C ALA A 258 5.20 4.60 -13.00
N ARG A 259 4.22 4.22 -13.85
CA ARG A 259 2.79 4.54 -13.65
C ARG A 259 2.25 3.92 -12.37
N TYR A 260 2.63 2.68 -12.06
CA TYR A 260 2.24 2.02 -10.81
C TYR A 260 2.75 2.79 -9.59
N ILE A 261 4.04 3.13 -9.58
CA ILE A 261 4.69 3.90 -8.51
C ILE A 261 4.07 5.30 -8.39
N TYR A 262 3.81 5.96 -9.51
CA TYR A 262 3.16 7.27 -9.55
C TYR A 262 1.78 7.24 -8.91
N LYS A 263 0.97 6.24 -9.26
CA LYS A 263 -0.33 6.00 -8.63
C LYS A 263 -0.20 5.60 -7.16
N TYR A 264 0.84 4.84 -6.82
CA TYR A 264 1.09 4.44 -5.43
C TYR A 264 1.33 5.66 -4.53
N PHE A 265 2.06 6.65 -5.03
CA PHE A 265 2.41 7.89 -4.34
C PHE A 265 1.54 9.10 -4.73
N SER A 266 0.27 8.91 -5.11
CA SER A 266 -0.60 9.99 -5.61
C SER A 266 -0.85 11.19 -4.66
N GLY A 267 -0.35 11.15 -3.43
CA GLY A 267 -0.34 12.28 -2.48
C GLY A 267 0.96 13.08 -2.48
N TRP A 268 1.98 12.67 -3.25
CA TRP A 268 3.21 13.42 -3.46
C TRP A 268 3.10 14.29 -4.71
N SER A 269 3.93 15.33 -4.80
CA SER A 269 4.04 16.11 -6.04
C SER A 269 4.58 15.24 -7.18
N LYS A 270 4.17 15.58 -8.40
CA LYS A 270 4.68 14.94 -9.62
C LYS A 270 6.20 15.07 -9.70
N GLU A 271 6.73 16.25 -9.36
CA GLU A 271 8.16 16.54 -9.34
C GLU A 271 8.93 15.60 -8.40
N ALA A 272 8.43 15.39 -7.18
CA ALA A 272 9.04 14.50 -6.19
C ALA A 272 9.01 13.03 -6.63
N ILE A 273 7.89 12.58 -7.21
CA ILE A 273 7.77 11.21 -7.74
C ILE A 273 8.74 11.01 -8.92
N SER A 274 8.82 11.97 -9.84
CA SER A 274 9.76 11.92 -10.96
C SER A 274 11.22 11.90 -10.50
N ALA A 275 11.57 12.70 -9.49
CA ALA A 275 12.87 12.68 -8.84
C ALA A 275 13.22 11.32 -8.20
N LEU A 276 12.25 10.70 -7.51
CA LEU A 276 12.38 9.35 -6.97
C LEU A 276 12.61 8.32 -8.09
N LEU A 277 11.81 8.37 -9.15
CA LEU A 277 11.93 7.43 -10.27
C LEU A 277 13.25 7.55 -11.02
N GLY A 278 13.80 8.76 -11.15
CA GLY A 278 15.14 8.96 -11.70
C GLY A 278 16.23 8.25 -10.91
N ASN A 279 16.12 8.27 -9.58
CA ASN A 279 17.00 7.51 -8.70
C ASN A 279 16.75 6.00 -8.81
N MET A 280 15.50 5.55 -8.72
CA MET A 280 15.15 4.12 -8.85
C MET A 280 15.63 3.53 -10.18
N GLN A 281 15.53 4.27 -11.28
CA GLN A 281 16.01 3.81 -12.58
C GLN A 281 17.52 3.61 -12.58
N TRP A 282 18.28 4.51 -11.97
CA TRP A 282 19.73 4.33 -11.83
C TRP A 282 20.07 3.16 -10.89
N GLU A 283 19.44 3.12 -9.72
CA GLU A 283 19.74 2.14 -8.69
C GLU A 283 19.39 0.72 -9.10
N SER A 284 18.20 0.49 -9.64
CA SER A 284 17.79 -0.86 -10.09
C SER A 284 18.13 -1.12 -11.57
N GLY A 285 18.75 -0.17 -12.25
CA GLY A 285 19.05 -0.20 -13.69
C GLY A 285 17.83 0.02 -14.60
N SER A 286 16.62 -0.27 -14.12
CA SER A 286 15.40 -0.20 -14.93
C SER A 286 14.10 -0.17 -14.11
N ILE A 287 14.06 0.51 -12.95
CA ILE A 287 12.87 0.55 -12.05
C ILE A 287 12.35 -0.87 -11.77
N ASN A 288 13.29 -1.79 -11.53
CA ASN A 288 13.03 -3.20 -11.41
C ASN A 288 13.07 -3.60 -9.92
N PRO A 289 11.93 -3.99 -9.32
CA PRO A 289 11.93 -4.42 -7.92
C PRO A 289 12.67 -5.76 -7.73
N GLY A 290 12.93 -6.55 -8.79
CA GLY A 290 13.72 -7.78 -8.72
C GLY A 290 15.23 -7.61 -8.84
N ALA A 291 15.74 -6.37 -8.91
CA ALA A 291 17.15 -6.12 -9.20
C ALA A 291 18.08 -6.43 -8.01
N TRP A 292 19.04 -7.32 -8.23
CA TRP A 292 20.17 -7.56 -7.32
C TRP A 292 21.34 -6.65 -7.67
N GLN A 293 22.16 -6.24 -6.70
CA GLN A 293 23.48 -5.66 -7.00
C GLN A 293 24.49 -6.77 -7.36
N TYR A 294 24.45 -7.85 -6.56
CA TYR A 294 25.20 -9.07 -6.76
C TYR A 294 24.23 -10.24 -6.60
N TRP A 295 24.18 -11.11 -7.61
CA TRP A 295 23.19 -12.18 -7.69
C TRP A 295 23.13 -13.01 -6.41
N ASN A 296 21.95 -13.05 -5.78
CA ASN A 296 21.63 -13.78 -4.54
C ASN A 296 22.53 -13.48 -3.33
N GLN A 297 23.29 -12.39 -3.34
CA GLN A 297 24.07 -11.98 -2.17
C GLN A 297 23.32 -10.95 -1.35
N THR A 298 23.22 -11.20 -0.04
CA THR A 298 22.41 -10.38 0.88
C THR A 298 23.25 -9.67 1.96
N GLY A 299 24.55 -9.95 2.01
CA GLY A 299 25.48 -9.47 3.03
C GLY A 299 25.92 -8.01 2.86
N LYS A 300 26.89 -7.60 3.67
CA LYS A 300 27.43 -6.22 3.68
C LYS A 300 27.82 -5.76 2.27
N GLY A 301 27.30 -4.62 1.85
CA GLY A 301 27.59 -4.04 0.53
C GLY A 301 26.81 -4.66 -0.64
N CYS A 302 25.83 -5.53 -0.38
CA CYS A 302 24.97 -6.13 -1.40
C CYS A 302 23.56 -5.52 -1.34
N GLY A 303 23.18 -4.76 -2.37
CA GLY A 303 21.87 -4.14 -2.52
C GLY A 303 20.83 -5.00 -3.24
N TYR A 304 19.56 -4.72 -2.96
CA TYR A 304 18.41 -5.33 -3.63
C TYR A 304 17.28 -4.32 -3.85
N GLY A 305 16.52 -4.48 -4.93
CA GLY A 305 15.27 -3.77 -5.19
C GLY A 305 15.44 -2.37 -5.80
N LEU A 306 14.34 -1.62 -5.81
CA LEU A 306 14.18 -0.33 -6.51
C LEU A 306 15.26 0.70 -6.19
N VAL A 307 15.59 0.85 -4.91
CA VAL A 307 16.57 1.80 -4.36
C VAL A 307 17.80 1.09 -3.78
N GLN A 308 18.02 -0.17 -4.17
CA GLN A 308 19.18 -0.98 -3.79
C GLN A 308 19.47 -0.97 -2.27
N TRP A 309 18.47 -1.28 -1.44
CA TRP A 309 18.65 -1.34 0.02
C TRP A 309 19.83 -2.22 0.40
N THR A 310 20.80 -1.62 1.07
CA THR A 310 22.07 -2.25 1.39
C THR A 310 22.36 -2.17 2.89
N PRO A 311 22.70 -3.29 3.57
CA PRO A 311 22.64 -4.68 3.09
C PRO A 311 21.19 -5.15 2.84
N ALA A 312 20.96 -5.95 1.81
CA ALA A 312 19.62 -6.46 1.51
C ALA A 312 19.07 -7.37 2.64
N GLY A 313 19.94 -8.21 3.21
CA GLY A 313 19.57 -9.27 4.16
C GLY A 313 19.18 -8.80 5.55
N ASN A 314 19.56 -7.59 5.97
CA ASN A 314 19.16 -7.01 7.27
C ASN A 314 18.21 -5.81 7.12
N LYS A 315 17.89 -5.42 5.88
CA LYS A 315 16.92 -4.36 5.58
C LYS A 315 15.67 -4.97 4.94
N ILE A 316 15.49 -4.77 3.64
CA ILE A 316 14.26 -5.09 2.92
C ILE A 316 13.88 -6.57 3.01
N LEU A 317 14.84 -7.49 2.87
CA LEU A 317 14.54 -8.92 2.88
C LEU A 317 14.14 -9.39 4.28
N ASN A 318 14.83 -8.93 5.32
CA ASN A 318 14.48 -9.23 6.70
C ASN A 318 13.09 -8.71 7.07
N TRP A 319 12.79 -7.45 6.75
CA TRP A 319 11.48 -6.85 7.02
C TRP A 319 10.37 -7.56 6.23
N ALA A 320 10.63 -7.94 4.97
CA ALA A 320 9.66 -8.62 4.14
C ALA A 320 9.45 -10.10 4.50
N GLY A 321 10.28 -10.67 5.39
CA GLY A 321 10.27 -12.10 5.73
C GLY A 321 10.76 -12.99 4.57
N LEU A 322 11.72 -12.51 3.78
CA LEU A 322 12.21 -13.17 2.58
C LEU A 322 13.70 -13.51 2.70
N ASP A 323 14.11 -14.61 2.09
CA ASP A 323 15.48 -14.87 1.69
C ASP A 323 15.67 -14.56 0.18
N ALA A 324 16.86 -14.82 -0.36
CA ALA A 324 17.13 -14.55 -1.77
C ALA A 324 16.23 -15.36 -2.71
N GLU A 325 15.95 -16.62 -2.38
CA GLU A 325 15.08 -17.47 -3.19
C GLU A 325 13.63 -17.00 -3.15
N GLY A 326 13.13 -16.63 -1.98
CA GLY A 326 11.80 -16.05 -1.79
C GLY A 326 11.62 -14.75 -2.57
N ALA A 327 12.62 -13.87 -2.54
CA ALA A 327 12.64 -12.65 -3.37
C ALA A 327 12.59 -12.97 -4.88
N ASN A 328 13.34 -13.96 -5.35
CA ASN A 328 13.32 -14.37 -6.75
C ASN A 328 11.97 -14.97 -7.16
N LYS A 329 11.38 -15.84 -6.32
CA LYS A 329 10.05 -16.41 -6.54
C LYS A 329 8.98 -15.32 -6.59
N MET A 330 9.05 -14.33 -5.69
CA MET A 330 8.09 -13.24 -5.69
C MET A 330 8.24 -12.36 -6.93
N ALA A 331 9.47 -12.06 -7.37
CA ALA A 331 9.69 -11.33 -8.61
C ALA A 331 9.08 -12.05 -9.84
N GLN A 332 9.12 -13.39 -9.87
CA GLN A 332 8.57 -14.18 -10.97
C GLN A 332 7.04 -14.35 -10.88
N ASN A 333 6.52 -14.62 -9.68
CA ASN A 333 5.14 -15.08 -9.50
C ASN A 333 4.19 -13.97 -9.06
N ASP A 334 4.67 -12.96 -8.33
CA ASP A 334 3.87 -11.83 -7.84
C ASP A 334 4.69 -10.53 -7.81
N PRO A 335 5.07 -10.00 -9.00
CA PRO A 335 5.85 -8.77 -9.09
C PRO A 335 5.13 -7.56 -8.48
N LYS A 336 3.79 -7.58 -8.44
CA LYS A 336 2.99 -6.52 -7.80
C LYS A 336 3.18 -6.55 -6.29
N GLN A 337 3.06 -7.71 -5.64
CA GLN A 337 3.30 -7.81 -4.19
C GLN A 337 4.74 -7.45 -3.83
N LEU A 338 5.72 -7.83 -4.66
CA LEU A 338 7.11 -7.42 -4.46
C LEU A 338 7.28 -5.90 -4.52
N MET A 339 6.68 -5.26 -5.52
CA MET A 339 6.65 -3.79 -5.65
C MET A 339 5.98 -3.14 -4.45
N ASP A 340 4.80 -3.61 -4.05
CA ASP A 340 4.05 -3.06 -2.91
C ASP A 340 4.85 -3.12 -1.60
N LYS A 341 5.52 -4.24 -1.33
CA LYS A 341 6.42 -4.40 -0.17
C LYS A 341 7.60 -3.42 -0.21
N GLN A 342 8.20 -3.23 -1.38
CA GLN A 342 9.33 -2.31 -1.53
C GLN A 342 8.92 -0.84 -1.37
N LEU A 343 7.79 -0.44 -1.94
CA LEU A 343 7.25 0.91 -1.77
C LEU A 343 6.78 1.16 -0.34
N GLU A 344 6.27 0.14 0.34
CA GLU A 344 5.97 0.20 1.77
C GLU A 344 7.21 0.42 2.61
N PHE A 345 8.23 -0.39 2.39
CA PHE A 345 9.49 -0.30 3.11
C PHE A 345 10.18 1.05 2.88
N LEU A 346 10.14 1.58 1.65
CA LEU A 346 10.60 2.94 1.36
C LEU A 346 9.91 3.97 2.26
N LEU A 347 8.58 3.90 2.40
CA LEU A 347 7.85 4.83 3.25
C LEU A 347 8.12 4.63 4.75
N ILE A 348 8.43 3.41 5.21
CA ILE A 348 8.93 3.16 6.57
C ILE A 348 10.30 3.82 6.76
N ASN A 349 11.23 3.65 5.81
CA ASN A 349 12.55 4.28 5.84
C ASN A 349 12.48 5.81 5.90
N LEU A 350 11.46 6.38 5.25
CA LEU A 350 11.15 7.81 5.26
C LEU A 350 10.37 8.27 6.52
N ASN A 351 10.06 7.38 7.46
CA ASN A 351 9.23 7.63 8.64
C ASN A 351 7.81 8.15 8.34
N LEU A 352 7.26 7.83 7.17
CA LEU A 352 5.91 8.24 6.75
C LEU A 352 4.81 7.22 7.09
N THR A 353 5.20 5.99 7.43
CA THR A 353 4.29 4.90 7.83
C THR A 353 4.94 4.00 8.89
N GLY A 354 4.38 2.80 9.07
CA GLY A 354 4.90 1.75 9.94
C GLY A 354 4.43 1.90 11.38
N SER A 355 4.58 0.84 12.17
CA SER A 355 4.48 0.90 13.62
C SER A 355 5.65 1.69 14.21
N LYS A 356 5.54 2.03 15.51
CA LYS A 356 6.64 2.66 16.25
C LYS A 356 7.91 1.81 16.22
N GLU A 357 7.76 0.49 16.32
CA GLU A 357 8.88 -0.46 16.32
C GLU A 357 9.50 -0.58 14.92
N GLU A 358 8.70 -0.63 13.85
CA GLU A 358 9.23 -0.64 12.48
C GLU A 358 10.00 0.63 12.14
N ARG A 359 9.49 1.81 12.50
CA ARG A 359 10.23 3.07 12.30
C ARG A 359 11.51 3.13 13.13
N LYS A 360 11.50 2.56 14.33
CA LYS A 360 12.70 2.49 15.16
C LYS A 360 13.76 1.57 14.55
N ASN A 361 13.35 0.45 13.94
CA ASN A 361 14.27 -0.56 13.42
C ASN A 361 14.70 -0.31 11.96
N TYR A 362 13.84 0.30 11.16
CA TYR A 362 14.04 0.48 9.71
C TYR A 362 13.85 1.92 9.23
N GLY A 363 13.33 2.83 10.06
CA GLY A 363 13.13 4.23 9.71
C GLY A 363 14.40 5.07 9.76
N GLY A 364 14.28 6.34 9.37
CA GLY A 364 15.34 7.33 9.51
C GLY A 364 16.43 7.29 8.43
N GLU A 365 16.16 6.64 7.30
CA GLU A 365 17.10 6.63 6.17
C GLU A 365 17.21 8.01 5.52
N TRP A 366 16.21 8.88 5.65
CA TRP A 366 16.32 10.26 5.15
C TRP A 366 17.07 11.18 6.12
N ILE A 367 18.19 11.73 5.67
CA ILE A 367 19.00 12.70 6.42
C ILE A 367 19.13 13.98 5.59
N PRO A 368 18.43 15.08 5.92
CA PRO A 368 18.52 16.34 5.20
C PRO A 368 19.96 16.85 5.17
N THR A 369 20.56 16.98 3.98
CA THR A 369 21.98 17.28 3.84
C THR A 369 22.29 18.09 2.58
N THR A 370 23.45 18.74 2.58
CA THR A 370 24.10 19.33 1.40
C THR A 370 25.34 18.54 0.97
N LYS A 371 25.60 17.39 1.63
CA LYS A 371 26.60 16.41 1.20
C LYS A 371 26.07 15.60 0.02
N TYR A 372 26.93 14.78 -0.58
CA TYR A 372 26.57 13.90 -1.70
C TYR A 372 25.96 14.69 -2.88
N SER A 373 26.44 15.91 -3.12
CA SER A 373 25.95 16.79 -4.18
C SER A 373 24.48 17.22 -4.06
N SER A 374 23.84 17.05 -2.90
CA SER A 374 22.52 17.65 -2.65
C SER A 374 22.62 19.19 -2.65
N PRO A 375 21.80 19.90 -3.43
CA PRO A 375 21.90 21.37 -3.56
C PRO A 375 21.46 22.11 -2.29
N TYR A 376 20.58 21.52 -1.49
CA TYR A 376 20.06 22.10 -0.25
C TYR A 376 19.52 21.02 0.69
N LYS A 377 19.33 21.39 1.96
CA LYS A 377 18.65 20.52 2.93
C LYS A 377 17.15 20.58 2.70
N MET A 378 16.50 19.43 2.75
CA MET A 378 15.06 19.30 2.62
C MET A 378 14.59 18.15 3.50
N THR A 379 13.53 18.35 4.28
CA THR A 379 12.85 17.29 5.04
C THR A 379 12.05 16.39 4.09
N VAL A 380 11.68 15.19 4.56
CA VAL A 380 10.79 14.31 3.78
C VAL A 380 9.47 15.01 3.46
N SER A 381 8.87 15.72 4.42
CA SER A 381 7.61 16.43 4.19
C SER A 381 7.73 17.49 3.11
N GLU A 382 8.83 18.26 3.10
CA GLU A 382 9.08 19.26 2.05
C GLU A 382 9.32 18.58 0.70
N PHE A 383 10.14 17.51 0.66
CA PHE A 383 10.44 16.79 -0.57
C PHE A 383 9.18 16.27 -1.24
N THR A 384 8.35 15.55 -0.48
CA THR A 384 7.12 14.92 -0.99
C THR A 384 6.07 15.91 -1.49
N ASN A 385 6.12 17.17 -1.06
CA ASN A 385 5.22 18.24 -1.49
C ASN A 385 5.90 19.26 -2.42
N SER A 386 7.16 19.04 -2.82
CA SER A 386 7.96 20.05 -3.50
C SER A 386 7.58 20.20 -4.97
N HIS A 387 7.52 21.44 -5.46
CA HIS A 387 7.41 21.76 -6.87
C HIS A 387 8.69 22.43 -7.42
N ASN A 388 9.82 22.22 -6.74
CA ASN A 388 11.13 22.67 -7.21
C ASN A 388 11.56 21.94 -8.48
N ASP A 389 12.68 22.38 -9.06
CA ASP A 389 13.29 21.72 -10.21
C ASP A 389 13.49 20.21 -9.95
N VAL A 390 13.07 19.40 -10.92
CA VAL A 390 13.06 17.94 -10.81
C VAL A 390 14.49 17.38 -10.74
N GLY A 391 15.44 18.01 -11.42
CA GLY A 391 16.85 17.64 -11.34
C GLY A 391 17.43 17.91 -9.96
N GLU A 392 17.14 19.07 -9.38
CA GLU A 392 17.51 19.38 -8.00
C GLU A 392 16.89 18.40 -7.01
N LEU A 393 15.61 18.06 -7.16
CA LEU A 393 14.94 17.09 -6.30
C LEU A 393 15.53 15.69 -6.45
N ALA A 394 15.94 15.28 -7.65
CA ALA A 394 16.65 14.02 -7.85
C ALA A 394 17.96 13.99 -7.06
N MET A 395 18.67 15.11 -7.01
CA MET A 395 19.89 15.28 -6.22
C MET A 395 19.62 15.37 -4.71
N VAL A 396 18.50 15.96 -4.29
CA VAL A 396 18.07 15.95 -2.89
C VAL A 396 17.74 14.54 -2.42
N PHE A 397 17.01 13.75 -3.22
CA PHE A 397 16.72 12.35 -2.89
C PHE A 397 18.00 11.53 -2.84
N HIS A 398 18.87 11.66 -3.84
CA HIS A 398 20.17 11.01 -3.85
C HIS A 398 20.98 11.34 -2.58
N GLY A 399 21.14 12.61 -2.25
CA GLY A 399 21.98 13.00 -1.13
C GLY A 399 21.34 12.78 0.24
N SER A 400 20.02 12.77 0.34
CA SER A 400 19.32 12.62 1.62
C SER A 400 18.94 11.17 1.92
N PHE A 401 18.67 10.34 0.90
CA PHE A 401 18.25 8.95 1.04
C PHE A 401 19.34 7.95 0.60
N GLU A 402 19.74 8.00 -0.67
CA GLU A 402 20.65 6.98 -1.26
C GLU A 402 22.07 7.06 -0.68
N ARG A 403 22.61 8.28 -0.61
CA ARG A 403 23.96 8.61 -0.11
C ARG A 403 25.06 7.71 -0.69
N SER A 404 24.94 7.34 -1.96
CA SER A 404 26.00 6.62 -2.67
C SER A 404 27.27 7.49 -2.74
N GLY A 405 28.44 6.86 -2.81
CA GLY A 405 29.74 7.55 -2.91
C GLY A 405 30.01 8.20 -4.28
N ASP A 406 28.97 8.55 -5.03
CA ASP A 406 29.08 9.14 -6.37
C ASP A 406 29.75 10.52 -6.28
N ALA A 407 30.82 10.73 -7.06
CA ALA A 407 31.54 11.99 -7.09
C ALA A 407 30.69 13.11 -7.72
N PRO A 408 30.85 14.38 -7.29
CA PRO A 408 30.21 15.52 -7.94
C PRO A 408 30.48 15.55 -9.44
N GLY A 409 29.43 15.73 -10.25
CA GLY A 409 29.52 15.74 -11.72
C GLY A 409 29.74 14.36 -12.36
N SER A 410 29.67 13.26 -11.60
CA SER A 410 29.79 11.92 -12.16
C SER A 410 28.61 11.55 -13.05
N LYS A 411 28.84 10.60 -13.96
CA LYS A 411 27.82 10.05 -14.86
C LYS A 411 26.58 9.55 -14.12
N ALA A 412 26.75 9.01 -12.90
CA ALA A 412 25.64 8.54 -12.08
C ALA A 412 24.68 9.68 -11.74
N LEU A 413 25.19 10.80 -11.21
CA LEU A 413 24.40 11.96 -10.84
C LEU A 413 23.72 12.58 -12.05
N THR A 414 24.46 12.75 -13.15
CA THR A 414 23.89 13.25 -14.41
C THR A 414 22.75 12.36 -14.90
N LYS A 415 22.90 11.04 -14.83
CA LYS A 415 21.87 10.10 -15.28
C LYS A 415 20.62 10.12 -14.40
N ARG A 416 20.75 10.23 -13.08
CA ARG A 416 19.60 10.40 -12.17
C ARG A 416 18.77 11.63 -12.54
N VAL A 417 19.43 12.75 -12.80
CA VAL A 417 18.80 14.01 -13.24
C VAL A 417 18.12 13.85 -14.61
N GLU A 418 18.82 13.27 -15.59
CA GLU A 418 18.26 13.00 -16.92
C GLU A 418 17.02 12.10 -16.85
N TYR A 419 17.08 11.02 -16.06
CA TYR A 419 15.96 10.11 -15.88
C TYR A 419 14.80 10.77 -15.17
N ALA A 420 15.05 11.54 -14.11
CA ALA A 420 14.00 12.25 -13.40
C ALA A 420 13.23 13.21 -14.32
N ASN A 421 13.94 14.00 -15.14
CA ASN A 421 13.32 14.88 -16.13
C ASN A 421 12.52 14.09 -17.18
N LYS A 422 13.03 12.95 -17.66
CA LYS A 422 12.28 12.09 -18.59
C LYS A 422 10.97 11.58 -17.99
N TRP A 423 10.99 11.13 -16.73
CA TRP A 423 9.77 10.69 -16.05
C TRP A 423 8.80 11.84 -15.81
N TYR A 424 9.31 13.04 -15.51
CA TYR A 424 8.47 14.22 -15.39
C TYR A 424 7.74 14.55 -16.70
N ASP A 425 8.46 14.54 -17.82
CA ASP A 425 7.89 14.73 -19.15
C ASP A 425 6.90 13.63 -19.53
N PHE A 426 7.17 12.38 -19.12
CA PHE A 426 6.29 11.25 -19.34
C PHE A 426 4.93 11.41 -18.66
N PHE A 427 4.89 11.95 -17.43
CA PHE A 427 3.64 12.21 -16.70
C PHE A 427 3.00 13.57 -17.03
N ARG A 428 3.62 14.38 -17.90
CA ARG A 428 3.01 15.62 -18.41
C ARG A 428 2.04 15.36 -19.57
N LYS A 429 2.25 14.25 -20.28
CA LYS A 429 1.42 13.78 -21.40
C LYS A 429 0.26 12.96 -20.87
#